data_AF-F3AWK1-F1
#
_entry.id   AF-F3AWK1-F1
#
_cell.length_a   1.000
_cell.length_b   1.000
_cell.length_c   1.000
_cell.angle_alpha   90.00
_cell.angle_beta   90.00
_cell.angle_gamma   90.00
#
_symmetry.space_group_name_H-M   'P 1'
#
loop_
_entity.id
_entity.type
_entity.pdbx_description
1 polymer ?
#
loop_
_entity_poly.entity_id
_entity_poly.type
_entity_poly.pdbx_seq_one_letter_code
_entity_poly.pdbx_strand_id
1 'polypeptide(L)'
;MAAWNSRGLRGSTFEELINQTNEQYEQMNLALIQKIPTPITPVKIDQGSRHITLAYFDKVSTVDYIGAVQGIPVCFDAKECKTDTFPLANVHEHQIEFMQKFEEQGGIAFLLIYYTTRDELYYMRYRQIQKFWDRAKNGGRKSIRFDELESNWFMELKRGYFVPYLDCIQKDLDRRD
;
A
#
# COMPACT_ATOMS: atom_id res chain seq x y z
N MET A 1 -1.48 8.26 -27.96
CA MET A 1 -0.58 8.13 -26.79
C MET A 1 -0.46 9.51 -26.17
N ALA A 2 -1.25 9.79 -25.12
CA ALA A 2 -1.16 11.08 -24.44
C ALA A 2 0.15 11.10 -23.64
N ALA A 3 1.03 12.04 -23.96
CA ALA A 3 2.24 12.31 -23.21
C ALA A 3 1.85 12.95 -21.87
N TRP A 4 2.05 12.23 -20.77
CA TRP A 4 1.82 12.73 -19.43
C TRP A 4 3.01 13.60 -19.03
N ASN A 5 2.96 14.86 -19.46
CA ASN A 5 3.93 15.86 -19.07
C ASN A 5 3.73 16.20 -17.59
N SER A 6 4.75 15.82 -16.82
CA SER A 6 5.11 16.26 -15.49
C SER A 6 4.64 17.67 -15.16
N ARG A 7 3.69 17.77 -14.22
CA ARG A 7 3.55 18.94 -13.35
C ARG A 7 3.74 18.45 -11.93
N GLY A 8 4.81 18.91 -11.30
CA GLY A 8 5.21 18.50 -9.97
C GLY A 8 4.10 18.69 -8.96
N LEU A 9 3.53 17.58 -8.51
CA LEU A 9 2.70 17.44 -7.32
C LEU A 9 3.07 16.07 -6.73
N ARG A 10 3.25 16.03 -5.41
CA ARG A 10 3.81 14.89 -4.68
C ARG A 10 2.94 13.63 -4.86
N GLY A 11 3.52 12.56 -5.39
CA GLY A 11 2.94 11.23 -5.55
C GLY A 11 3.73 10.43 -6.57
N SER A 12 3.86 9.10 -6.43
CA SER A 12 4.42 8.26 -7.50
C SER A 12 3.32 7.84 -8.47
N THR A 13 3.68 7.46 -9.70
CA THR A 13 2.71 6.95 -10.70
C THR A 13 1.87 5.82 -10.11
N PHE A 14 2.48 4.95 -9.29
CA PHE A 14 1.75 3.85 -8.66
C PHE A 14 0.67 4.34 -7.68
N GLU A 15 0.98 5.36 -6.88
CA GLU A 15 0.02 5.97 -5.96
C GLU A 15 -1.19 6.55 -6.71
N GLU A 16 -0.95 7.25 -7.83
CA GLU A 16 -2.01 7.80 -8.68
C GLU A 16 -2.92 6.70 -9.24
N LEU A 17 -2.34 5.57 -9.69
CA LEU A 17 -3.09 4.42 -10.19
C LEU A 17 -3.95 3.76 -9.11
N ILE A 18 -3.44 3.67 -7.87
CA ILE A 18 -4.22 3.19 -6.72
C ILE A 18 -5.37 4.13 -6.42
N ASN A 19 -5.11 5.45 -6.38
CA ASN A 19 -6.14 6.45 -6.09
C ASN A 19 -7.26 6.41 -7.13
N GLN A 20 -6.93 6.36 -8.43
CA GLN A 20 -7.91 6.20 -9.51
C GLN A 20 -8.71 4.90 -9.39
N THR A 21 -8.04 3.79 -9.03
CA THR A 21 -8.72 2.51 -8.83
C THR A 21 -9.68 2.55 -7.62
N ASN A 22 -9.29 3.23 -6.53
CA ASN A 22 -10.15 3.42 -5.36
C ASN A 22 -11.38 4.27 -5.68
N GLU A 23 -11.22 5.35 -6.46
CA GLU A 23 -12.35 6.18 -6.93
C GLU A 23 -13.34 5.35 -7.76
N GLN A 24 -12.86 4.48 -8.64
CA GLN A 24 -13.70 3.57 -9.40
C GLN A 24 -14.46 2.58 -8.51
N TYR A 25 -13.78 1.99 -7.52
CA TYR A 25 -14.44 1.09 -6.56
C TYR A 25 -15.51 1.79 -5.74
N GLU A 26 -15.28 3.05 -5.34
CA GLU A 26 -16.27 3.86 -4.63
C GLU A 26 -17.49 4.15 -5.51
N GLN A 27 -17.26 4.60 -6.76
CA GLN A 27 -18.34 4.85 -7.73
C GLN A 27 -19.21 3.62 -8.02
N MET A 28 -18.61 2.43 -7.95
CA MET A 28 -19.29 1.15 -8.15
C MET A 28 -19.88 0.56 -6.87
N ASN A 29 -19.77 1.25 -5.72
CA ASN A 29 -20.17 0.75 -4.41
C ASN A 29 -19.51 -0.59 -4.01
N LEU A 30 -18.28 -0.81 -4.45
CA LEU A 30 -17.51 -2.03 -4.13
C LEU A 30 -16.67 -1.85 -2.85
N ALA A 31 -16.06 -0.68 -2.68
CA ALA A 31 -15.20 -0.38 -1.55
C ALA A 31 -15.18 1.12 -1.24
N LEU A 32 -14.92 1.47 0.01
CA LEU A 32 -14.63 2.83 0.45
C LEU A 32 -13.26 2.83 1.11
N ILE A 33 -12.24 3.32 0.40
CA ILE A 33 -10.83 3.33 0.84
C ILE A 33 -10.31 4.77 0.83
N GLN A 34 -9.69 5.18 1.93
CA GLN A 34 -9.09 6.51 2.08
C GLN A 34 -7.58 6.42 2.23
N LYS A 35 -6.87 7.37 1.61
CA LYS A 35 -5.46 7.58 1.87
C LYS A 35 -5.28 8.34 3.18
N ILE A 36 -4.45 7.82 4.08
CA ILE A 36 -4.09 8.50 5.32
C ILE A 36 -3.05 9.59 4.98
N PRO A 37 -3.32 10.87 5.25
CA PRO A 37 -2.36 11.93 5.00
C PRO A 37 -1.16 11.79 5.93
N THR A 38 0.03 12.07 5.41
CA THR A 38 1.24 12.11 6.25
C THR A 38 1.05 13.19 7.32
N PRO A 39 1.10 12.83 8.61
CA PRO A 39 0.84 13.80 9.66
C PRO A 39 1.98 14.81 9.70
N ILE A 40 1.61 16.10 9.67
CA ILE A 40 2.55 17.22 9.80
C ILE A 40 2.05 18.11 10.92
N THR A 41 2.97 18.59 11.76
CA THR A 41 2.66 19.67 12.68
C THR A 41 3.12 21.00 12.08
N PRO A 42 2.19 21.94 11.79
CA PRO A 42 2.55 23.26 11.33
C PRO A 42 3.21 24.06 12.46
N VAL A 43 4.39 24.62 12.17
CA VAL A 43 5.15 25.49 13.08
C VAL A 43 4.85 26.96 12.82
N LYS A 44 4.70 27.34 11.54
CA LYS A 44 4.37 28.71 11.15
C LYS A 44 3.23 28.71 10.15
N ILE A 45 2.21 29.51 10.46
CA ILE A 45 1.03 29.72 9.64
C ILE A 45 0.91 31.21 9.39
N ASP A 46 0.84 31.60 8.12
CA ASP A 46 0.50 32.97 7.74
C ASP A 46 -0.96 33.26 8.13
N GLN A 47 -1.19 34.27 8.97
CA GLN A 47 -2.51 34.52 9.59
C GLN A 47 -3.57 35.04 8.59
N GLY A 48 -3.14 35.65 7.48
CA GLY A 48 -4.05 36.15 6.45
C GLY A 48 -4.49 35.06 5.46
N SER A 49 -3.52 34.35 4.90
CA SER A 49 -3.75 33.34 3.85
C SER A 49 -3.91 31.91 4.37
N ARG A 50 -3.63 31.66 5.66
CA ARG A 50 -3.60 30.33 6.29
C ARG A 50 -2.60 29.36 5.67
N HIS A 51 -1.65 29.86 4.88
CA HIS A 51 -0.58 29.03 4.32
C HIS A 51 0.40 28.58 5.41
N ILE A 52 0.67 27.27 5.45
CA ILE A 52 1.72 26.69 6.29
C ILE A 52 3.06 26.94 5.61
N THR A 53 3.93 27.72 6.25
CA THR A 53 5.26 28.08 5.71
C THR A 53 6.38 27.24 6.31
N LEU A 54 6.16 26.65 7.48
CA LEU A 54 7.09 25.74 8.13
C LEU A 54 6.29 24.66 8.86
N ALA A 55 6.68 23.40 8.68
CA ALA A 55 6.12 22.26 9.38
C ALA A 55 7.22 21.23 9.63
N TYR A 56 7.06 20.40 10.65
CA TYR A 56 7.83 19.16 10.80
C TYR A 56 6.90 17.96 10.61
N PHE A 57 7.45 16.84 10.18
CA PHE A 57 6.73 15.58 10.13
C PHE A 57 6.50 15.09 11.55
N ASP A 58 5.26 14.78 11.89
CA ASP A 58 4.90 14.18 13.16
C ASP A 58 5.36 12.71 13.24
N LYS A 59 5.02 12.06 14.35
CA LYS A 59 5.15 10.62 14.55
C LYS A 59 4.72 9.85 13.30
N VAL A 60 5.46 8.77 13.04
CA VAL A 60 5.39 7.98 11.80
C VAL A 60 3.97 7.47 11.52
N SER A 61 3.50 7.64 10.27
CA SER A 61 2.17 7.23 9.81
C SER A 61 1.99 5.71 9.91
N THR A 62 0.80 5.23 10.29
CA THR A 62 0.57 3.79 10.50
C THR A 62 0.64 2.99 9.20
N VAL A 63 -0.20 3.35 8.23
CA VAL A 63 -0.31 2.76 6.89
C VAL A 63 -0.78 3.84 5.93
N ASP A 64 -0.62 3.62 4.62
CA ASP A 64 -0.96 4.64 3.61
C ASP A 64 -2.46 4.64 3.29
N TYR A 65 -3.13 3.49 3.36
CA TYR A 65 -4.54 3.32 2.99
C TYR A 65 -5.34 2.53 4.02
N ILE A 66 -6.57 2.94 4.27
CA ILE A 66 -7.51 2.27 5.18
C ILE A 66 -8.96 2.45 4.70
N GLY A 67 -9.81 1.47 4.96
CA GLY A 67 -11.23 1.58 4.69
C GLY A 67 -11.98 0.27 4.83
N ALA A 68 -13.04 0.10 4.04
CA ALA A 68 -13.88 -1.09 4.06
C ALA A 68 -14.21 -1.58 2.65
N VAL A 69 -14.21 -2.90 2.49
CA VAL A 69 -14.65 -3.61 1.28
C VAL A 69 -15.85 -4.46 1.67
N GLN A 70 -17.06 -4.07 1.24
CA GLN A 70 -18.30 -4.80 1.51
C GLN A 70 -18.49 -5.23 2.99
N GLY A 71 -18.15 -4.35 3.93
CA GLY A 71 -18.25 -4.61 5.39
C GLY A 71 -16.99 -5.20 6.03
N ILE A 72 -15.99 -5.55 5.23
CA ILE A 72 -14.71 -6.10 5.71
C ILE A 72 -13.72 -4.94 5.90
N PRO A 73 -13.17 -4.72 7.11
CA PRO A 73 -12.14 -3.72 7.32
C PRO A 73 -10.87 -4.09 6.55
N VAL A 74 -10.31 -3.12 5.82
CA VAL A 74 -9.11 -3.30 5.00
C VAL A 74 -8.12 -2.18 5.28
N CYS A 75 -6.84 -2.52 5.39
CA CYS A 75 -5.76 -1.55 5.35
C CYS A 75 -4.58 -2.06 4.51
N PHE A 76 -3.86 -1.15 3.88
CA PHE A 76 -2.69 -1.53 3.10
C PHE A 76 -1.71 -0.37 2.92
N ASP A 77 -0.52 -0.73 2.46
CA ASP A 77 0.52 0.21 2.08
C ASP A 77 1.06 -0.15 0.68
N ALA A 78 1.49 0.86 -0.07
CA ALA A 78 1.89 0.76 -1.46
C ALA A 78 3.40 1.00 -1.60
N LYS A 79 4.11 0.08 -2.27
CA LYS A 79 5.56 0.16 -2.44
C LYS A 79 5.94 -0.06 -3.89
N GLU A 80 6.96 0.66 -4.34
CA GLU A 80 7.56 0.44 -5.66
C GLU A 80 8.92 -0.25 -5.52
N CYS A 81 9.23 -1.13 -6.45
CA CYS A 81 10.48 -1.87 -6.49
C CYS A 81 11.05 -1.88 -7.91
N LYS A 82 12.27 -1.36 -8.08
CA LYS A 82 12.94 -1.33 -9.39
C LYS A 82 13.74 -2.59 -9.70
N THR A 83 13.89 -3.50 -8.74
CA THR A 83 14.78 -4.66 -8.84
C THR A 83 14.03 -5.94 -8.51
N ASP A 84 14.63 -7.08 -8.82
CA ASP A 84 14.12 -8.41 -8.46
C ASP A 84 14.29 -8.74 -6.97
N THR A 85 14.59 -7.75 -6.14
CA THR A 85 14.87 -7.94 -4.72
C THR A 85 14.30 -6.77 -3.95
N PHE A 86 13.16 -7.01 -3.30
CA PHE A 86 12.46 -6.03 -2.49
C PHE A 86 13.15 -5.85 -1.13
N PRO A 87 13.71 -4.67 -0.81
CA PRO A 87 14.36 -4.44 0.48
C PRO A 87 13.31 -4.39 1.61
N LEU A 88 13.49 -5.17 2.67
CA LEU A 88 12.56 -5.11 3.82
C LEU A 88 12.61 -3.77 4.54
N ALA A 89 13.70 -3.01 4.40
CA ALA A 89 13.80 -1.64 4.92
C ALA A 89 12.76 -0.67 4.32
N ASN A 90 12.12 -1.03 3.20
CA ASN A 90 11.03 -0.26 2.63
C ASN A 90 9.72 -0.41 3.41
N VAL A 91 9.63 -1.39 4.32
CA VAL A 91 8.50 -1.57 5.23
C VAL A 91 8.99 -1.24 6.62
N HIS A 92 8.33 -0.30 7.28
CA HIS A 92 8.76 0.16 8.59
C HIS A 92 8.08 -0.62 9.72
N GLU A 93 8.74 -0.74 10.87
CA GLU A 93 8.26 -1.56 11.99
C GLU A 93 6.86 -1.16 12.47
N HIS A 94 6.57 0.14 12.57
CA HIS A 94 5.24 0.62 12.98
C HIS A 94 4.12 0.19 12.01
N GLN A 95 4.43 -0.03 10.73
CA GLN A 95 3.46 -0.51 9.74
C GLN A 95 3.15 -1.98 9.99
N ILE A 96 4.18 -2.78 10.26
CA ILE A 96 4.03 -4.19 10.63
C ILE A 96 3.23 -4.34 11.92
N GLU A 97 3.55 -3.54 12.94
CA GLU A 97 2.83 -3.54 14.22
C GLU A 97 1.36 -3.14 14.07
N PHE A 98 1.07 -2.13 13.23
CA PHE A 98 -0.29 -1.71 12.95
C PHE A 98 -1.06 -2.81 12.21
N MET A 99 -0.49 -3.35 11.14
CA MET A 99 -1.10 -4.43 10.35
C MET A 99 -1.37 -5.67 11.21
N GLN A 100 -0.46 -6.01 12.14
CA GLN A 100 -0.68 -7.08 13.11
C GLN A 100 -1.93 -6.84 13.95
N LYS A 101 -1.99 -5.68 14.62
CA LYS A 101 -3.13 -5.32 15.48
C LYS A 101 -4.44 -5.25 14.69
N PHE A 102 -4.37 -4.81 13.43
CA PHE A 102 -5.53 -4.73 12.54
C PHE A 102 -6.08 -6.12 12.19
N GLU A 103 -5.20 -7.06 11.84
CA GLU A 103 -5.55 -8.46 11.57
C GLU A 103 -6.07 -9.18 12.83
N GLU A 104 -5.54 -8.87 14.01
CA GLU A 104 -6.06 -9.37 15.30
C GLU A 104 -7.51 -8.93 15.59
N GLN A 105 -8.01 -7.87 14.94
CA GLN A 105 -9.41 -7.43 15.01
C GLN A 105 -10.28 -8.00 13.88
N GLY A 106 -9.76 -8.94 13.08
CA GLY A 106 -10.49 -9.53 11.95
C GLY A 106 -10.49 -8.68 10.67
N GLY A 107 -9.63 -7.65 10.59
CA GLY A 107 -9.39 -6.91 9.36
C GLY A 107 -8.40 -7.61 8.43
N ILE A 108 -8.35 -7.17 7.17
CA ILE A 108 -7.37 -7.65 6.19
C ILE A 108 -6.27 -6.60 6.01
N ALA A 109 -5.02 -7.02 6.17
CA ALA A 109 -3.84 -6.19 5.95
C ALA A 109 -2.93 -6.76 4.86
N PHE A 110 -2.42 -5.90 3.98
CA PHE A 110 -1.51 -6.32 2.90
C PHE A 110 -0.60 -5.19 2.41
N LEU A 111 0.38 -5.53 1.57
CA LEU A 111 1.11 -4.59 0.73
C LEU A 111 0.74 -4.77 -0.74
N LEU A 112 0.63 -3.65 -1.44
CA LEU A 112 0.68 -3.64 -2.89
C LEU A 112 2.10 -3.28 -3.31
N ILE A 113 2.74 -4.16 -4.09
CA ILE A 113 4.11 -3.95 -4.56
C ILE A 113 4.09 -3.87 -6.08
N TYR A 114 4.59 -2.76 -6.63
CA TYR A 114 4.78 -2.60 -8.06
C TYR A 114 6.25 -2.80 -8.46
N TYR A 115 6.53 -3.89 -9.17
CA TYR A 115 7.84 -4.20 -9.73
C TYR A 115 8.03 -3.45 -11.06
N THR A 116 8.49 -2.20 -10.99
CA THR A 116 8.47 -1.26 -12.13
C THR A 116 9.27 -1.72 -13.34
N THR A 117 10.32 -2.53 -13.15
CA THR A 117 11.14 -3.06 -14.26
C THR A 117 10.54 -4.29 -14.92
N ARG A 118 9.62 -4.96 -14.23
CA ARG A 118 8.89 -6.13 -14.72
C ARG A 118 7.48 -5.78 -15.21
N ASP A 119 6.99 -4.59 -14.86
CA ASP A 119 5.61 -4.18 -15.09
C ASP A 119 4.60 -5.13 -14.42
N GLU A 120 4.93 -5.57 -13.19
CA GLU A 120 4.16 -6.56 -12.45
C GLU A 120 3.70 -6.02 -11.10
N LEU A 121 2.42 -6.26 -10.79
CA LEU A 121 1.78 -5.91 -9.54
C LEU A 121 1.65 -7.15 -8.66
N TYR A 122 2.06 -7.03 -7.40
CA TYR A 122 2.03 -8.13 -6.42
C TYR A 122 1.23 -7.76 -5.18
N TYR A 123 0.34 -8.66 -4.76
CA TYR A 123 -0.42 -8.56 -3.52
C TYR A 123 0.27 -9.38 -2.41
N MET A 124 0.92 -8.72 -1.45
CA MET A 124 1.58 -9.40 -0.34
C MET A 124 0.70 -9.40 0.91
N ARG A 125 0.10 -10.55 1.22
CA ARG A 125 -0.67 -10.75 2.46
C ARG A 125 0.16 -10.49 3.70
N TYR A 126 -0.46 -9.99 4.77
CA TYR A 126 0.18 -9.79 6.07
C TYR A 126 0.99 -11.01 6.56
N ARG A 127 0.42 -12.21 6.47
CA ARG A 127 1.10 -13.46 6.86
C ARG A 127 2.42 -13.69 6.11
N GLN A 128 2.48 -13.29 4.85
CA GLN A 128 3.70 -13.39 4.05
C GLN A 128 4.71 -12.31 4.46
N ILE A 129 4.25 -11.08 4.71
CA ILE A 129 5.09 -9.99 5.24
C ILE A 129 5.73 -10.43 6.56
N GLN A 130 4.92 -10.93 7.50
CA GLN A 130 5.37 -11.39 8.82
C GLN A 130 6.45 -12.48 8.70
N LYS A 131 6.25 -13.48 7.83
CA LYS A 131 7.25 -14.52 7.56
C LYS A 131 8.61 -13.93 7.16
N PHE A 132 8.63 -12.96 6.24
CA PHE A 132 9.88 -12.34 5.78
C PHE A 132 10.48 -11.41 6.83
N TRP A 133 9.64 -10.71 7.60
CA TRP A 133 10.03 -9.84 8.69
C TRP A 133 10.71 -10.62 9.83
N ASP A 134 10.08 -11.71 10.29
CA ASP A 134 10.61 -12.56 11.36
C ASP A 134 11.91 -13.23 10.94
N ARG A 135 12.02 -13.68 9.68
CA ARG A 135 13.27 -14.19 9.12
C ARG A 135 14.39 -13.16 9.24
N ALA A 136 14.13 -11.90 8.92
CA ALA A 136 15.13 -10.83 9.02
C ALA A 136 15.49 -10.51 10.48
N LYS A 137 14.51 -10.51 11.40
CA LYS A 137 14.74 -10.37 12.85
C LYS A 137 15.61 -11.50 13.41
N ASN A 138 15.44 -12.72 12.90
CA ASN A 138 16.22 -13.91 13.29
C ASN A 138 17.60 -14.01 12.59
N GLY A 139 18.13 -12.90 12.07
CA GLY A 139 19.47 -12.86 11.44
C GLY A 139 19.53 -13.34 9.99
N GLY A 140 18.38 -13.64 9.37
CA GLY A 140 18.29 -14.01 7.97
C GLY A 140 18.36 -12.82 7.00
N ARG A 141 18.05 -13.08 5.73
CA ARG A 141 18.11 -12.07 4.66
C ARG A 141 17.12 -10.92 4.90
N LYS A 142 17.62 -9.68 4.78
CA LYS A 142 16.86 -8.41 4.92
C LYS A 142 16.20 -7.92 3.63
N SER A 143 15.92 -8.83 2.71
CA SER A 143 15.28 -8.56 1.42
C SER A 143 14.54 -9.79 0.91
N ILE A 144 13.54 -9.58 0.07
CA ILE A 144 12.69 -10.62 -0.52
C ILE A 144 13.06 -10.72 -2.00
N ARG A 145 13.58 -11.86 -2.45
CA ARG A 145 13.81 -12.08 -3.88
C ARG A 145 12.49 -12.34 -4.59
N PHE A 146 12.42 -11.92 -5.84
CA PHE A 146 11.25 -12.11 -6.69
C PHE A 146 10.83 -13.59 -6.80
N ASP A 147 11.79 -14.52 -6.83
CA ASP A 147 11.54 -15.97 -6.88
C ASP A 147 11.05 -16.57 -5.55
N GLU A 148 11.05 -15.80 -4.46
CA GLU A 148 10.46 -16.20 -3.17
C GLU A 148 8.96 -15.86 -3.09
N LEU A 149 8.43 -15.12 -4.07
CA LEU A 149 7.04 -14.72 -4.14
C LEU A 149 6.16 -15.86 -4.66
N GLU A 150 4.92 -15.95 -4.17
CA GLU A 150 4.00 -16.99 -4.64
C GLU A 150 3.34 -16.50 -5.94
N SER A 151 3.48 -17.26 -7.02
CA SER A 151 3.04 -16.86 -8.37
C SER A 151 1.54 -16.52 -8.46
N ASN A 152 0.75 -17.04 -7.53
CA ASN A 152 -0.69 -16.87 -7.49
C ASN A 152 -1.12 -15.51 -6.90
N TRP A 153 -0.22 -14.68 -6.37
CA TRP A 153 -0.54 -13.34 -5.86
C TRP A 153 -0.12 -12.19 -6.79
N PHE A 154 0.40 -12.50 -7.98
CA PHE A 154 0.53 -11.50 -9.03
C PHE A 154 -0.84 -11.15 -9.57
N MET A 155 -1.10 -9.85 -9.72
CA MET A 155 -2.37 -9.33 -10.22
C MET A 155 -2.37 -9.37 -11.75
N GLU A 156 -3.46 -9.88 -12.31
CA GLU A 156 -3.72 -9.77 -13.73
C GLU A 156 -4.34 -8.40 -14.01
N LEU A 157 -3.76 -7.63 -14.95
CA LEU A 157 -4.35 -6.38 -15.40
C LEU A 157 -5.70 -6.66 -16.08
N LYS A 158 -6.80 -6.34 -15.39
CA LYS A 158 -8.16 -6.44 -15.94
C LYS A 158 -8.53 -5.15 -16.67
N ARG A 159 -9.23 -5.28 -17.80
CA ARG A 159 -9.72 -4.12 -18.58
C ARG A 159 -10.55 -3.20 -17.68
N GLY A 160 -10.06 -1.98 -17.44
CA GLY A 160 -10.78 -0.92 -16.74
C GLY A 160 -10.22 -0.54 -15.37
N TYR A 161 -9.45 -1.41 -14.70
CA TYR A 161 -8.81 -1.13 -13.41
C TYR A 161 -7.28 -1.13 -13.55
N PHE A 162 -6.62 -0.17 -12.90
CA PHE A 162 -5.16 -0.12 -12.91
C PHE A 162 -4.53 -1.04 -11.86
N VAL A 163 -5.16 -1.18 -10.69
CA VAL A 163 -4.66 -2.01 -9.57
C VAL A 163 -5.79 -2.88 -9.01
N PRO A 164 -6.12 -4.04 -9.62
CA PRO A 164 -7.30 -4.84 -9.32
C PRO A 164 -7.21 -5.66 -8.02
N TYR A 165 -6.86 -5.04 -6.89
CA TYR A 165 -6.57 -5.75 -5.64
C TYR A 165 -7.79 -6.40 -4.96
N LEU A 166 -9.03 -6.02 -5.31
CA LEU A 166 -10.23 -6.66 -4.74
C LEU A 166 -10.32 -8.15 -5.07
N ASP A 167 -9.86 -8.57 -6.25
CA ASP A 167 -9.79 -9.99 -6.61
C ASP A 167 -8.83 -10.76 -5.69
N CYS A 168 -7.72 -10.14 -5.31
CA CYS A 168 -6.77 -10.72 -4.38
C CYS A 168 -7.32 -10.77 -2.96
N ILE A 169 -8.13 -9.77 -2.54
CA ILE A 169 -8.83 -9.80 -1.25
C ILE A 169 -9.80 -10.98 -1.21
N GLN A 170 -10.63 -11.19 -2.24
CA GLN A 170 -11.53 -12.34 -2.30
C GLN A 170 -10.75 -13.65 -2.17
N LYS A 171 -9.66 -13.79 -2.92
CA LYS A 171 -8.79 -14.96 -2.85
C LYS A 171 -8.13 -15.15 -1.47
N ASP A 172 -7.82 -14.08 -0.75
CA ASP A 172 -7.28 -14.15 0.61
C ASP A 172 -8.36 -14.64 1.59
N LEU A 173 -9.58 -14.12 1.47
CA LEU A 173 -10.75 -14.56 2.24
C LEU A 173 -11.03 -16.05 2.04
N ASP A 174 -11.05 -16.53 0.78
CA ASP A 174 -11.31 -17.94 0.45
C ASP A 174 -10.26 -18.92 1.05
N ARG A 175 -9.12 -18.43 1.53
CA ARG A 175 -8.07 -19.24 2.19
C ARG A 175 -8.11 -19.15 3.72
N ARG A 176 -8.92 -18.26 4.27
CA ARG A 176 -9.07 -18.04 5.72
C ARG A 176 -10.20 -18.91 6.30
N ASP A 177 -11.18 -19.25 5.46
CA ASP A 177 -12.19 -20.29 5.70
C ASP A 177 -11.62 -21.71 5.50
#